data_AF-A0A3V4QZT9-F1
#
_entry.id   AF-A0A3V4QZT9-F1
#
_cell.length_a   1.000
_cell.length_b   1.000
_cell.length_c   1.000
_cell.angle_alpha   90.00
_cell.angle_beta   90.00
_cell.angle_gamma   90.00
#
_symmetry.space_group_name_H-M   'P 1'
#
loop_
_entity.id
_entity.type
_entity.pdbx_description
1 polymer ?
#
loop_
_entity_poly.entity_id
_entity_poly.type
_entity_poly.pdbx_seq_one_letter_code
_entity_poly.pdbx_strand_id
1 'polypeptide(L)'
;MHFHKRTLLSLATLGMLAVSVVLMVVLVRNDNYRFINTDEFLCTTRTVTTIQPKNIHADGSLVLDFKMKRITLQYEIKTKDNAVKILYRDVYMKNLHRTAPGVYTFEVSLIKVFATDTAGDLLSYLRVLHPQAANEIRISKVGEKTFFYSLNRQLYNVCTAQ
;
A
#
# COMPACT_ATOMS: atom_id res chain seq x y z
N MET A 1 57.98 17.23 -13.62
CA MET A 1 56.65 17.11 -14.27
C MET A 1 55.91 15.79 -13.99
N HIS A 2 56.59 14.67 -13.71
CA HIS A 2 55.94 13.35 -13.52
C HIS A 2 55.25 13.16 -12.15
N PHE A 3 55.77 13.81 -11.10
CA PHE A 3 55.21 13.76 -9.74
C PHE A 3 53.86 14.48 -9.66
N HIS A 4 53.79 15.70 -10.19
CA HIS A 4 52.57 16.52 -10.18
C HIS A 4 51.39 15.83 -10.89
N LYS A 5 51.67 15.12 -11.99
CA LYS A 5 50.66 14.35 -12.75
C LYS A 5 50.10 13.15 -11.97
N ARG A 6 50.93 12.47 -11.16
CA ARG A 6 50.49 11.38 -10.27
C ARG A 6 49.69 11.89 -9.07
N THR A 7 50.10 13.02 -8.49
CA THR A 7 49.38 13.64 -7.36
C THR A 7 47.98 14.09 -7.79
N LEU A 8 47.87 14.70 -8.99
CA LEU A 8 46.59 15.17 -9.53
C LEU A 8 45.65 14.00 -9.88
N LEU A 9 46.19 12.91 -10.43
CA LEU A 9 45.43 11.70 -10.73
C LEU A 9 44.91 11.03 -9.43
N SER A 10 45.74 10.96 -8.40
CA SER A 10 45.37 10.41 -7.09
C SER A 10 44.23 11.22 -6.44
N LEU A 11 44.33 12.54 -6.43
CA LEU A 11 43.29 13.44 -5.94
C LEU A 11 41.97 13.27 -6.71
N ALA A 12 42.02 13.15 -8.04
CA ALA A 12 40.83 12.92 -8.86
C ALA A 12 40.18 11.55 -8.56
N THR A 13 40.98 10.49 -8.38
CA THR A 13 40.46 9.16 -8.03
C THR A 13 39.85 9.12 -6.62
N LEU A 14 40.46 9.80 -5.65
CA LEU A 14 39.91 9.94 -4.29
C LEU A 14 38.60 10.73 -4.29
N GLY A 15 38.50 11.79 -5.09
CA GLY A 15 37.27 12.55 -5.28
C GLY A 15 36.13 11.70 -5.87
N MET A 16 36.42 10.93 -6.93
CA MET A 16 35.46 10.00 -7.54
C MET A 16 34.99 8.92 -6.56
N LEU A 17 35.90 8.35 -5.78
CA LEU A 17 35.57 7.38 -4.74
C LEU A 17 34.68 8.00 -3.66
N ALA A 18 35.01 9.18 -3.15
CA ALA A 18 34.21 9.86 -2.14
C ALA A 18 32.77 10.14 -2.63
N VAL A 19 32.61 10.62 -3.86
CA VAL A 19 31.29 10.86 -4.47
C VAL A 19 30.51 9.55 -4.62
N SER A 20 31.16 8.47 -5.06
CA SER A 20 30.51 7.16 -5.22
C SER A 20 29.99 6.60 -3.88
N VAL A 21 30.76 6.76 -2.80
CA VAL A 21 30.38 6.32 -1.45
C VAL A 21 29.21 7.14 -0.94
N VAL A 22 29.23 8.46 -1.12
CA VAL A 22 28.09 9.32 -0.74
C VAL A 22 26.83 8.93 -1.51
N LEU A 23 26.93 8.69 -2.82
CA LEU A 23 25.80 8.25 -3.64
C LEU A 23 25.22 6.91 -3.16
N MET A 24 26.09 5.95 -2.85
CA MET A 24 25.72 4.66 -2.26
C MET A 24 24.98 4.82 -0.93
N VAL A 25 25.51 5.65 -0.02
CA VAL A 25 24.87 5.91 1.28
C VAL A 25 23.49 6.55 1.11
N VAL A 26 23.35 7.49 0.17
CA VAL A 26 22.06 8.13 -0.15
C VAL A 26 21.08 7.11 -0.71
N LEU A 27 21.51 6.23 -1.62
CA LEU A 27 20.67 5.18 -2.19
C LEU A 27 20.20 4.18 -1.13
N VAL A 28 21.11 3.70 -0.28
CA VAL A 28 20.79 2.74 0.80
C VAL A 28 19.85 3.38 1.83
N ARG A 29 20.09 4.64 2.22
CA ARG A 29 19.18 5.36 3.13
C ARG A 29 17.80 5.56 2.51
N ASN A 30 17.73 5.88 1.23
CA ASN A 30 16.46 6.07 0.54
C ASN A 30 15.67 4.75 0.40
N ASP A 31 16.34 3.62 0.15
CA ASP A 31 15.66 2.31 0.12
C ASP A 31 15.20 1.89 1.52
N ASN A 32 16.02 2.11 2.55
CA ASN A 32 15.63 1.87 3.95
C ASN A 32 14.46 2.76 4.41
N TYR A 33 14.42 4.03 3.96
CA TYR A 33 13.29 4.92 4.25
C TYR A 33 11.99 4.45 3.60
N ARG A 34 12.08 3.75 2.47
CA ARG A 34 10.96 3.19 1.71
C ARG A 34 10.64 1.75 2.10
N PHE A 35 11.47 1.13 2.93
CA PHE A 35 11.26 -0.22 3.41
C PHE A 35 10.14 -0.22 4.43
N ILE A 36 9.14 -1.08 4.20
CA ILE A 36 8.04 -1.32 5.12
C ILE A 36 8.25 -2.72 5.68
N ASN A 37 8.36 -2.82 7.00
CA ASN A 37 8.40 -4.12 7.65
C ASN A 37 7.03 -4.78 7.54
N THR A 38 6.88 -5.74 6.63
CA THR A 38 5.61 -6.41 6.37
C THR A 38 5.11 -7.23 7.55
N ASP A 39 5.98 -7.65 8.47
CA ASP A 39 5.63 -8.48 9.62
C ASP A 39 4.97 -7.69 10.76
N GLU A 40 5.08 -6.37 10.71
CA GLU A 40 4.53 -5.44 11.71
C GLU A 40 3.53 -4.44 11.10
N PHE A 41 3.38 -4.45 9.77
CA PHE A 41 2.57 -3.45 9.08
C PHE A 41 1.07 -3.72 9.26
N LEU A 42 0.47 -2.94 10.17
CA LEU A 42 -0.97 -2.82 10.38
C LEU A 42 -1.38 -1.37 10.18
N CYS A 43 -2.23 -1.13 9.18
CA CYS A 43 -2.59 0.18 8.70
C CYS A 43 -4.11 0.31 8.65
N THR A 44 -4.66 1.15 9.51
CA THR A 44 -6.10 1.42 9.59
C THR A 44 -6.40 2.77 8.96
N THR A 45 -7.32 2.80 8.01
CA THR A 45 -7.84 4.03 7.42
C THR A 45 -9.35 4.11 7.65
N ARG A 46 -9.85 5.33 7.82
CA ARG A 46 -11.27 5.63 7.69
C ARG A 46 -11.47 6.29 6.33
N THR A 47 -12.35 5.72 5.52
CA THR A 47 -12.65 6.22 4.18
C THR A 47 -14.11 6.65 4.12
N VAL A 48 -14.35 7.88 3.71
CA VAL A 48 -15.65 8.36 3.28
C VAL A 48 -15.55 8.60 1.77
N THR A 49 -16.32 7.87 0.98
CA THR A 49 -16.29 7.99 -0.48
C THR A 49 -17.68 8.02 -1.08
N THR A 50 -17.85 8.84 -2.12
CA THR A 50 -19.06 8.88 -2.93
C THR A 50 -18.75 8.30 -4.29
N ILE A 51 -19.34 7.16 -4.61
CA ILE A 51 -19.18 6.49 -5.89
C ILE A 51 -20.25 7.05 -6.83
N GLN A 52 -19.91 8.15 -7.50
CA GLN A 52 -20.81 8.91 -8.39
C GLN A 52 -21.52 8.07 -9.47
N PRO A 53 -20.91 7.08 -10.16
CA PRO A 53 -21.65 6.30 -11.17
C PRO A 53 -22.79 5.45 -10.58
N LYS A 54 -22.85 5.27 -9.25
CA LYS A 54 -23.93 4.54 -8.57
C LYS A 54 -24.70 5.37 -7.54
N ASN A 55 -24.38 6.65 -7.34
CA ASN A 55 -24.91 7.49 -6.25
C ASN A 55 -24.91 6.77 -4.89
N ILE A 56 -23.80 6.10 -4.60
CA ILE A 56 -23.60 5.39 -3.34
C ILE A 56 -22.65 6.21 -2.47
N HIS A 57 -23.02 6.42 -1.22
CA HIS A 57 -22.15 6.99 -0.20
C HIS A 57 -21.69 5.89 0.74
N ALA A 58 -20.38 5.68 0.88
CA ALA A 58 -19.81 4.69 1.78
C ALA A 58 -18.94 5.40 2.83
N ASP A 59 -19.27 5.20 4.11
CA ASP A 59 -18.44 5.61 5.26
C ASP A 59 -18.03 4.36 6.03
N GLY A 60 -16.74 4.23 6.30
CA GLY A 60 -16.25 3.08 7.03
C GLY A 60 -14.75 3.03 7.14
N SER A 61 -14.27 1.83 7.46
CA SER A 61 -12.88 1.55 7.74
C SER A 61 -12.35 0.50 6.77
N LEU A 62 -11.12 0.71 6.32
CA LEU A 62 -10.32 -0.31 5.66
C LEU A 62 -9.09 -0.58 6.51
N VAL A 63 -8.84 -1.85 6.80
CA VAL A 63 -7.65 -2.27 7.57
C VAL A 63 -6.78 -3.11 6.67
N LEU A 64 -5.53 -2.70 6.52
CA LEU A 64 -4.50 -3.42 5.79
C LEU A 64 -3.54 -4.05 6.80
N ASP A 65 -3.55 -5.37 6.89
CA ASP A 65 -2.82 -6.16 7.89
C ASP A 65 -1.91 -7.15 7.15
N PHE A 66 -0.64 -6.76 6.95
CA PHE A 66 0.32 -7.61 6.23
C PHE A 66 0.75 -8.81 7.05
N LYS A 67 0.79 -8.67 8.39
CA LYS A 67 1.11 -9.74 9.32
C LYS A 67 0.11 -10.89 9.21
N MET A 68 -1.19 -10.58 9.26
CA MET A 68 -2.24 -11.58 9.09
C MET A 68 -2.57 -11.87 7.62
N LYS A 69 -1.86 -11.24 6.67
CA LYS A 69 -2.13 -11.29 5.24
C LYS A 69 -3.61 -11.06 4.95
N ARG A 70 -4.18 -9.99 5.50
CA ARG A 70 -5.62 -9.72 5.49
C ARG A 70 -5.94 -8.26 5.17
N ILE A 71 -7.03 -8.05 4.45
CA ILE A 71 -7.66 -6.74 4.25
C ILE A 71 -9.07 -6.82 4.83
N THR A 72 -9.38 -6.01 5.82
CA THR A 72 -10.74 -5.91 6.37
C THR A 72 -11.44 -4.71 5.74
N LEU A 73 -12.65 -4.94 5.22
CA LEU A 73 -13.52 -3.91 4.67
C LEU A 73 -14.77 -3.83 5.55
N GLN A 74 -14.98 -2.69 6.19
CA GLN A 74 -16.14 -2.44 7.03
C GLN A 74 -16.76 -1.10 6.63
N TYR A 75 -17.88 -1.12 5.92
CA TYR A 75 -18.53 0.11 5.42
C TYR A 75 -20.03 0.12 5.69
N GLU A 76 -20.53 1.26 6.12
CA GLU A 76 -21.93 1.63 5.97
C GLU A 76 -22.13 2.28 4.61
N ILE A 77 -23.04 1.74 3.82
CA ILE A 77 -23.31 2.12 2.44
C ILE A 77 -24.73 2.67 2.37
N LYS A 78 -24.86 3.96 2.12
CA LYS A 78 -26.13 4.63 1.83
C LYS A 78 -26.35 4.65 0.32
N THR A 79 -27.43 4.00 -0.11
CA THR A 79 -27.87 3.98 -1.50
C THR A 79 -28.75 5.18 -1.83
N LYS A 80 -29.04 5.38 -3.12
CA LYS A 80 -29.89 6.48 -3.61
C LYS A 80 -31.29 6.50 -2.96
N ASP A 81 -31.84 5.33 -2.65
CA ASP A 81 -33.18 5.19 -2.06
C ASP A 81 -33.17 5.31 -0.53
N ASN A 82 -32.10 5.87 0.04
CA ASN A 82 -31.83 5.96 1.48
C ASN A 82 -31.76 4.60 2.21
N ALA A 83 -31.71 3.48 1.48
CA ALA A 83 -31.48 2.18 2.08
C ALA A 83 -30.02 2.10 2.56
N VAL A 84 -29.86 1.72 3.83
CA VAL A 84 -28.55 1.47 4.47
C VAL A 84 -28.19 0.01 4.29
N LYS A 85 -26.99 -0.24 3.77
CA LYS A 85 -26.39 -1.56 3.63
C LYS A 85 -25.07 -1.60 4.36
N ILE A 86 -24.74 -2.73 4.95
CA ILE A 86 -23.48 -2.94 5.67
C ILE A 86 -22.60 -3.86 4.83
N LEU A 87 -21.38 -3.44 4.54
CA LEU A 87 -20.34 -4.31 4.04
C LEU A 87 -19.47 -4.71 5.23
N TYR A 88 -19.30 -6.00 5.47
CA TYR A 88 -18.30 -6.48 6.41
C TYR A 88 -17.68 -7.75 5.86
N ARG A 89 -16.45 -7.62 5.35
CA ARG A 89 -15.70 -8.71 4.72
C ARG A 89 -14.23 -8.67 5.10
N ASP A 90 -13.66 -9.85 5.30
CA ASP A 90 -12.21 -10.04 5.31
C ASP A 90 -11.77 -10.66 3.99
N VAL A 91 -10.76 -10.08 3.37
CA VAL A 91 -10.06 -10.62 2.20
C VAL A 91 -8.71 -11.13 2.65
N TYR A 92 -8.50 -12.43 2.58
CA TYR A 92 -7.22 -13.07 2.88
C TYR A 92 -6.35 -13.10 1.63
N MET A 93 -5.08 -12.78 1.82
CA MET A 93 -4.06 -12.68 0.79
C MET A 93 -3.18 -13.92 0.82
N LYS A 94 -2.79 -14.41 -0.36
CA LYS A 94 -1.72 -15.37 -0.56
C LYS A 94 -0.72 -14.81 -1.55
N ASN A 95 0.48 -15.39 -1.56
CA ASN A 95 1.58 -14.96 -2.44
C ASN A 95 1.86 -13.45 -2.34
N LEU A 96 1.73 -12.85 -1.15
CA LEU A 96 2.06 -11.44 -0.93
C LEU A 96 3.58 -11.26 -1.05
N HIS A 97 4.03 -10.51 -2.05
CA HIS A 97 5.44 -10.24 -2.27
C HIS A 97 5.67 -8.84 -2.83
N ARG A 98 6.85 -8.29 -2.57
CA ARG A 98 7.29 -6.98 -3.06
C ARG A 98 7.85 -7.13 -4.48
N THR A 99 7.33 -6.36 -5.43
CA THR A 99 7.81 -6.34 -6.84
C THR A 99 8.64 -5.10 -7.15
N ALA A 100 8.39 -4.00 -6.44
CA ALA A 100 9.17 -2.77 -6.53
C ALA A 100 9.13 -2.02 -5.17
N PRO A 101 9.94 -0.98 -4.96
CA PRO A 101 9.85 -0.15 -3.76
C PRO A 101 8.42 0.36 -3.52
N GLY A 102 7.84 -0.02 -2.38
CA GLY A 102 6.47 0.31 -2.01
C GLY A 102 5.38 -0.40 -2.83
N VAL A 103 5.71 -1.33 -3.73
CA VAL A 103 4.72 -2.04 -4.55
C VAL A 103 4.70 -3.52 -4.18
N TYR A 104 3.53 -3.98 -3.79
CA TYR A 104 3.25 -5.34 -3.37
C TYR A 104 2.18 -5.94 -4.27
N THR A 105 2.37 -7.19 -4.67
CA THR A 105 1.37 -7.96 -5.41
C THR A 105 0.93 -9.15 -4.59
N PHE A 106 -0.34 -9.51 -4.73
CA PHE A 106 -0.93 -10.65 -4.03
C PHE A 106 -2.10 -11.24 -4.82
N GLU A 107 -2.43 -12.47 -4.49
CA GLU A 107 -3.67 -13.13 -4.92
C GLU A 107 -4.62 -13.24 -3.73
N VAL A 108 -5.91 -13.28 -4.02
CA VAL A 108 -6.93 -13.50 -2.98
C VAL A 108 -7.06 -15.00 -2.74
N SER A 109 -6.89 -15.42 -1.48
CA SER A 109 -7.06 -16.83 -1.09
C SER A 109 -8.49 -17.13 -0.68
N LEU A 110 -9.10 -16.26 0.13
CA LEU A 110 -10.43 -16.42 0.68
C LEU A 110 -11.07 -15.05 0.90
N ILE A 111 -12.38 -14.98 0.70
CA ILE A 111 -13.20 -13.85 1.12
C ILE A 111 -14.17 -14.37 2.17
N LYS A 112 -14.02 -13.91 3.40
CA LYS A 112 -14.94 -14.20 4.48
C LYS A 112 -15.99 -13.10 4.51
N VAL A 113 -17.24 -13.48 4.24
CA VAL A 113 -18.41 -12.61 4.37
C VAL A 113 -19.01 -12.84 5.75
N PHE A 114 -19.21 -11.77 6.52
CA PHE A 114 -19.80 -11.87 7.84
C PHE A 114 -21.33 -11.84 7.76
N ALA A 115 -22.01 -12.42 8.76
CA ALA A 115 -23.48 -12.51 8.78
C ALA A 115 -24.19 -11.15 8.75
N THR A 116 -23.49 -10.09 9.19
CA THR A 116 -24.01 -8.71 9.15
C THR A 116 -23.83 -8.03 7.79
N ASP A 117 -23.13 -8.65 6.84
CA ASP A 117 -22.98 -8.11 5.49
C ASP A 117 -24.32 -8.19 4.74
N THR A 118 -24.85 -7.03 4.39
CA THR A 118 -26.07 -6.86 3.61
C THR A 118 -25.79 -6.15 2.27
N ALA A 119 -24.51 -5.92 1.94
CA ALA A 119 -24.10 -5.17 0.76
C ALA A 119 -24.24 -5.98 -0.54
N GLY A 120 -24.28 -7.32 -0.46
CA GLY A 120 -24.42 -8.19 -1.63
C GLY A 120 -23.40 -7.86 -2.71
N ASP A 121 -23.86 -7.59 -3.93
CA ASP A 121 -23.00 -7.30 -5.08
C ASP A 121 -22.72 -5.79 -5.31
N LEU A 122 -23.11 -4.91 -4.38
CA LEU A 122 -22.96 -3.46 -4.55
C LEU A 122 -21.52 -3.04 -4.91
N LEU A 123 -20.56 -3.69 -4.27
CA LEU A 123 -19.12 -3.45 -4.44
C LEU A 123 -18.41 -4.54 -5.27
N SER A 124 -19.15 -5.37 -6.00
CA SER A 124 -18.59 -6.42 -6.87
C SER A 124 -17.60 -5.91 -7.92
N TYR A 125 -17.58 -4.61 -8.23
CA TYR A 125 -16.59 -4.03 -9.16
C TYR A 125 -15.19 -3.86 -8.53
N LEU A 126 -15.07 -3.99 -7.21
CA LEU A 126 -13.78 -3.92 -6.53
C LEU A 126 -12.97 -5.18 -6.82
N ARG A 127 -11.82 -5.02 -7.47
CA ARG A 127 -10.98 -6.15 -7.89
C ARG A 127 -10.51 -7.01 -6.71
N VAL A 128 -10.34 -6.42 -5.53
CA VAL A 128 -9.91 -7.14 -4.31
C VAL A 128 -10.95 -8.15 -3.82
N LEU A 129 -12.19 -8.08 -4.31
CA LEU A 129 -13.25 -9.03 -3.97
C LEU A 129 -13.31 -10.22 -4.95
N HIS A 130 -12.28 -10.42 -5.79
CA HIS A 130 -12.25 -11.52 -6.77
C HIS A 130 -11.05 -12.45 -6.55
N PRO A 131 -11.29 -13.74 -6.21
CA PRO A 131 -10.23 -14.74 -6.04
C PRO A 131 -9.29 -14.90 -7.24
N GLN A 132 -9.80 -14.72 -8.45
CA GLN A 132 -9.05 -14.90 -9.69
C GLN A 132 -8.24 -13.67 -10.10
N ALA A 133 -8.40 -12.55 -9.40
CA ALA A 133 -7.73 -11.31 -9.77
C ALA A 133 -6.33 -11.22 -9.16
N ALA A 134 -5.35 -10.82 -9.99
CA ALA A 134 -4.08 -10.32 -9.50
C ALA A 134 -4.27 -8.93 -8.89
N ASN A 135 -3.89 -8.78 -7.63
CA ASN A 135 -4.06 -7.53 -6.90
C ASN A 135 -2.73 -6.85 -6.62
N GLU A 136 -2.78 -5.53 -6.51
CA GLU A 136 -1.62 -4.67 -6.28
C GLU A 136 -1.93 -3.71 -5.12
N ILE A 137 -0.99 -3.59 -4.19
CA ILE A 137 -0.98 -2.56 -3.15
C ILE A 137 0.25 -1.70 -3.39
N ARG A 138 0.04 -0.39 -3.50
CA ARG A 138 1.13 0.59 -3.50
C ARG A 138 1.11 1.36 -2.20
N ILE A 139 2.23 1.44 -1.51
CA ILE A 139 2.38 2.14 -0.24
C ILE A 139 3.55 3.11 -0.35
N SER A 140 3.29 4.35 0.04
CA SER A 140 4.26 5.43 0.12
C SER A 140 4.28 5.97 1.54
N LYS A 141 5.45 6.00 2.16
CA LYS A 141 5.66 6.67 3.44
C LYS A 141 5.58 8.18 3.24
N VAL A 142 4.69 8.85 3.98
CA VAL A 142 4.49 10.32 3.93
C VAL A 142 4.78 11.02 5.26
N GLY A 143 4.88 10.26 6.35
CA GLY A 143 5.31 10.71 7.66
C GLY A 143 6.00 9.57 8.41
N GLU A 144 6.38 9.80 9.67
CA GLU A 144 7.12 8.79 10.46
C GLU A 144 6.33 7.47 10.60
N LYS A 145 5.04 7.58 10.92
CA LYS A 145 4.07 6.47 10.98
C LYS A 145 2.92 6.62 10.00
N THR A 146 2.96 7.62 9.12
CA THR A 146 1.86 7.92 8.20
C THR A 146 2.18 7.43 6.80
N PHE A 147 1.24 6.72 6.19
CA PHE A 147 1.39 6.09 4.89
C PHE A 147 0.21 6.47 4.00
N PHE A 148 0.52 6.83 2.76
CA PHE A 148 -0.46 6.82 1.69
C PHE A 148 -0.42 5.45 1.04
N TYR A 149 -1.56 4.83 0.79
CA TYR A 149 -1.60 3.62 0.00
C TYR A 149 -2.77 3.59 -0.97
N SER A 150 -2.58 2.79 -2.01
CA SER A 150 -3.63 2.47 -2.96
C SER A 150 -3.78 0.97 -3.12
N LEU A 151 -5.02 0.53 -3.25
CA LEU A 151 -5.38 -0.84 -3.58
C LEU A 151 -5.93 -0.87 -4.99
N ASN A 152 -5.24 -1.58 -5.88
CA ASN A 152 -5.56 -1.73 -7.30
C ASN A 152 -5.73 -0.41 -8.06
N ARG A 153 -5.19 0.70 -7.55
CA ARG A 153 -5.46 2.08 -8.04
C ARG A 153 -6.95 2.45 -8.05
N GLN A 154 -7.78 1.70 -7.32
CA GLN A 154 -9.22 1.90 -7.20
C GLN A 154 -9.59 2.55 -5.85
N LEU A 155 -8.89 2.18 -4.79
CA LEU A 155 -9.07 2.77 -3.46
C LEU A 155 -7.78 3.47 -3.06
N TYR A 156 -7.88 4.74 -2.68
CA TYR A 156 -6.76 5.56 -2.20
C TYR A 156 -7.04 5.98 -0.78
N ASN A 157 -6.06 5.77 0.10
CA ASN A 157 -6.23 5.94 1.53
C ASN A 157 -4.97 6.49 2.18
N VAL A 158 -5.17 7.17 3.30
CA VAL A 158 -4.10 7.57 4.22
C VAL A 158 -4.33 6.82 5.52
N CYS A 159 -3.29 6.20 6.06
CA CYS A 159 -3.35 5.54 7.35
C CYS A 159 -2.15 5.89 8.21
N THR A 160 -2.32 5.61 9.49
CA THR A 160 -1.23 5.55 10.44
C THR A 160 -0.97 4.08 10.74
N ALA A 161 0.27 3.63 10.57
CA ALA A 161 0.66 2.29 10.99
C ALA A 161 0.96 2.28 12.50
N GLN A 162 0.61 1.19 13.18
CA GLN A 162 0.84 1.03 14.62
C GLN A 162 2.30 0.68 14.91
#